data_AF-A0A8J3QK57-F1
#
_entry.id   AF-A0A8J3QK57-F1
#
_cell.length_a   1.000
_cell.length_b   1.000
_cell.length_c   1.000
_cell.angle_alpha   90.00
_cell.angle_beta   90.00
_cell.angle_gamma   90.00
#
_symmetry.space_group_name_H-M   'P 1'
#
loop_
_entity.id
_entity.type
_entity.pdbx_description
1 polymer ?
#
loop_
_entity_poly.entity_id
_entity_poly.type
_entity_poly.pdbx_seq_one_letter_code
_entity_poly.pdbx_strand_id
1 'polypeptide(L)'
;MTRALPSWSLTVIAAASIVVALTTGSAAAGLILIAYGFAGHLAHARTQERARREALRAQSLQILSGVAADLRAGGETGIVVLPDAELERLARAAQRISDRTGAPLAELLERLEVQQRDLSRASAAAQAQVAGIRLTSVLLAVLPLVALGMGQAIGADAFGVLLATPFGTGCVAIAVALQLGGLAWADRLAGQTSLLRKPKRGLQRLAPPSIKVSLCEELAAAADLIAAALRAGSPVSTAVLATGEVMAGPLSRHLLQVGHQLRLGVPAEAAWQPLVGLDLGRVAADLRPRSEPGVGIWRGNSPQGRSAGKQLVRWRGVIDAMWRPLARRRDGFDAGRQVALAARRSSESGAALSRSLTRCADDLRAQSRDQLQARLQRSAVWLVLPLGLCFLPAFLLAGLVPVVLAVLGEVL
;
A
#
# COMPACT_ATOMS: atom_id res chain seq x y z
N MET A 1 -1.92 -21.58 -13.51
CA MET A 1 -1.56 -20.88 -14.77
C MET A 1 -2.66 -19.89 -15.12
N THR A 2 -2.64 -18.68 -14.56
CA THR A 2 -3.59 -17.62 -14.93
C THR A 2 -2.89 -16.70 -15.92
N ARG A 3 -3.31 -16.79 -17.18
CA ARG A 3 -2.76 -16.02 -18.31
C ARG A 3 -2.71 -14.54 -17.93
N ALA A 4 -1.52 -13.95 -17.96
CA ALA A 4 -1.38 -12.51 -18.14
C ALA A 4 -2.33 -12.12 -19.28
N LEU A 5 -3.09 -11.03 -19.12
CA LEU A 5 -3.97 -10.56 -20.18
C LEU A 5 -3.20 -10.62 -21.50
N PRO A 6 -3.64 -11.47 -22.43
CA PRO A 6 -2.89 -11.72 -23.63
C PRO A 6 -2.75 -10.40 -24.41
N SER A 7 -1.62 -10.21 -25.09
CA SER A 7 -1.32 -9.02 -25.89
C SER A 7 -2.43 -8.65 -26.88
N TRP A 8 -3.30 -9.62 -27.21
CA TRP A 8 -4.50 -9.38 -28.02
C TRP A 8 -5.50 -8.41 -27.38
N SER A 9 -5.50 -8.20 -26.06
CA SER A 9 -6.42 -7.26 -25.41
C SER A 9 -6.17 -5.81 -25.84
N LEU A 10 -4.91 -5.40 -26.00
CA LEU A 10 -4.54 -4.09 -26.53
C LEU A 10 -4.86 -3.97 -28.01
N THR A 11 -4.70 -5.05 -28.78
CA THR A 11 -5.05 -5.06 -30.21
C THR A 11 -6.56 -5.02 -30.42
N VAL A 12 -7.35 -5.66 -29.56
CA VAL A 12 -8.82 -5.58 -29.57
C VAL A 12 -9.29 -4.18 -29.18
N ILE A 13 -8.69 -3.55 -28.17
CA ILE A 13 -8.98 -2.16 -27.82
C ILE A 13 -8.67 -1.24 -29.03
N ALA A 14 -7.48 -1.37 -29.64
CA ALA A 14 -7.10 -0.56 -30.80
C ALA A 14 -8.03 -0.79 -32.01
N ALA A 15 -8.36 -2.04 -32.33
CA ALA A 15 -9.26 -2.38 -33.43
C ALA A 15 -10.68 -1.86 -33.20
N ALA A 16 -11.24 -2.03 -31.99
CA ALA A 16 -12.53 -1.48 -31.62
C ALA A 16 -12.53 0.06 -31.69
N SER A 17 -11.41 0.70 -31.36
CA SER A 17 -11.27 2.17 -31.41
C SER A 17 -11.32 2.70 -32.84
N ILE A 18 -10.68 1.98 -33.77
CA ILE A 18 -10.69 2.31 -35.20
C ILE A 18 -12.09 2.11 -35.79
N VAL A 19 -12.77 1.00 -35.46
CA VAL A 19 -14.15 0.74 -35.91
C VAL A 19 -15.11 1.81 -35.39
N VAL A 20 -15.00 2.19 -34.12
CA VAL A 20 -15.82 3.26 -33.52
C VAL A 20 -15.54 4.61 -34.18
N ALA A 21 -14.27 4.94 -34.43
CA ALA A 21 -13.91 6.20 -35.09
C ALA A 21 -14.44 6.27 -36.54
N LEU A 22 -14.40 5.16 -37.27
CA LEU A 22 -14.90 5.07 -38.65
C LEU A 22 -16.43 5.12 -38.72
N THR A 23 -17.13 4.47 -37.78
CA THR A 23 -18.60 4.41 -37.77
C THR A 23 -19.25 5.71 -37.28
N THR A 24 -18.61 6.42 -36.34
CA THR A 24 -19.09 7.73 -35.87
C THR A 24 -18.53 8.92 -36.66
N GLY A 25 -17.58 8.68 -37.58
CA GLY A 25 -16.88 9.75 -38.30
C GLY A 25 -16.02 10.65 -37.41
N SER A 26 -15.75 10.25 -36.16
CA SER A 26 -15.08 11.08 -35.16
C SER A 26 -13.84 10.40 -34.60
N ALA A 27 -12.68 11.06 -34.75
CA ALA A 27 -11.44 10.60 -34.13
C ALA A 27 -11.52 10.64 -32.59
N ALA A 28 -12.37 11.52 -32.04
CA ALA A 28 -12.59 11.67 -30.61
C ALA A 28 -13.18 10.41 -29.97
N ALA A 29 -14.18 9.76 -30.59
CA ALA A 29 -14.78 8.54 -30.05
C ALA A 29 -13.77 7.38 -29.96
N GLY A 30 -12.88 7.26 -30.95
CA GLY A 30 -11.77 6.30 -30.92
C GLY A 30 -10.78 6.59 -29.78
N LEU A 31 -10.38 7.86 -29.58
CA LEU A 31 -9.46 8.24 -28.49
C LEU A 31 -10.02 7.95 -27.10
N ILE A 32 -11.32 8.15 -26.90
CA ILE A 32 -12.01 7.85 -25.63
C ILE A 32 -11.94 6.35 -25.33
N LEU A 33 -12.20 5.50 -26.34
CA LEU A 33 -12.14 4.04 -26.20
C LEU A 33 -10.71 3.57 -25.88
N ILE A 34 -9.69 4.16 -26.52
CA ILE A 34 -8.27 3.88 -26.21
C ILE A 34 -7.96 4.27 -24.77
N ALA A 35 -8.38 5.47 -24.33
CA ALA A 35 -8.05 5.98 -23.00
C ALA A 35 -8.69 5.14 -21.88
N TYR A 36 -9.98 4.79 -22.01
CA TYR A 36 -10.67 3.92 -21.06
C TYR A 36 -10.20 2.46 -21.15
N GLY A 37 -9.97 1.93 -22.35
CA GLY A 37 -9.44 0.58 -22.55
C GLY A 37 -8.05 0.42 -21.93
N PHE A 38 -7.16 1.40 -22.12
CA PHE A 38 -5.83 1.39 -21.54
C PHE A 38 -5.85 1.53 -20.00
N ALA A 39 -6.71 2.42 -19.48
CA ALA A 39 -6.92 2.55 -18.03
C ALA A 39 -7.46 1.24 -17.41
N GLY A 40 -8.43 0.61 -18.05
CA GLY A 40 -8.98 -0.70 -17.66
C GLY A 40 -7.93 -1.81 -17.70
N HIS A 41 -7.11 -1.87 -18.76
CA HIS A 41 -6.02 -2.83 -18.87
C HIS A 41 -4.99 -2.68 -17.74
N LEU A 42 -4.59 -1.43 -17.42
CA LEU A 42 -3.67 -1.17 -16.31
C LEU A 42 -4.29 -1.52 -14.94
N ALA A 43 -5.58 -1.25 -14.74
CA ALA A 43 -6.29 -1.61 -13.52
C ALA A 43 -6.41 -3.14 -13.37
N HIS A 44 -6.69 -3.84 -14.47
CA HIS A 44 -6.76 -5.30 -14.50
C HIS A 44 -5.39 -5.94 -14.25
N ALA A 45 -4.33 -5.45 -14.89
CA ALA A 45 -2.97 -5.94 -14.64
C ALA A 45 -2.55 -5.76 -13.17
N ARG A 46 -2.96 -4.66 -12.53
CA ARG A 46 -2.70 -4.42 -11.10
C ARG A 46 -3.50 -5.35 -10.20
N THR A 47 -4.77 -5.61 -10.51
CA THR A 47 -5.63 -6.51 -9.72
C THR A 47 -5.18 -7.96 -9.85
N GLN A 48 -4.78 -8.40 -11.04
CA GLN A 48 -4.19 -9.73 -11.23
C GLN A 48 -2.90 -9.94 -10.43
N GLU A 49 -1.98 -8.97 -10.44
CA GLU A 49 -0.75 -9.07 -9.66
C GLU A 49 -1.03 -9.14 -8.15
N ARG A 50 -2.06 -8.44 -7.67
CA ARG A 50 -2.51 -8.54 -6.27
C ARG A 50 -3.09 -9.91 -5.96
N ALA A 51 -4.03 -10.38 -6.78
CA ALA A 51 -4.66 -11.69 -6.61
C ALA A 51 -3.62 -12.82 -6.66
N ARG A 52 -2.60 -12.71 -7.52
CA ARG A 52 -1.50 -13.68 -7.59
C ARG A 52 -0.68 -13.71 -6.30
N ARG A 53 -0.34 -12.55 -5.72
CA ARG A 53 0.39 -12.49 -4.44
C ARG A 53 -0.44 -13.02 -3.28
N GLU A 54 -1.72 -12.70 -3.24
CA GLU A 54 -2.66 -13.22 -2.24
C GLU A 54 -2.78 -14.75 -2.35
N ALA A 55 -2.87 -15.28 -3.56
CA ALA A 55 -2.87 -16.72 -3.80
C ALA A 55 -1.56 -17.41 -3.36
N LEU A 56 -0.40 -16.84 -3.69
CA LEU A 56 0.91 -17.36 -3.26
C LEU A 56 1.06 -17.35 -1.73
N ARG A 57 0.60 -16.28 -1.07
CA ARG A 57 0.57 -16.19 0.40
C ARG A 57 -0.38 -17.21 1.02
N ALA A 58 -1.60 -17.32 0.51
CA ALA A 58 -2.57 -18.30 1.00
C ALA A 58 -2.02 -19.73 0.88
N GLN A 59 -1.38 -20.07 -0.24
CA GLN A 59 -0.70 -21.35 -0.44
C GLN A 59 0.44 -21.55 0.56
N SER A 60 1.27 -20.53 0.80
CA SER A 60 2.37 -20.61 1.76
C SER A 60 1.88 -20.81 3.20
N LEU A 61 0.77 -20.17 3.59
CA LEU A 61 0.15 -20.38 4.91
C LEU A 61 -0.43 -21.78 5.07
N GLN A 62 -0.98 -22.37 4.01
CA GLN A 62 -1.42 -23.77 4.02
C GLN A 62 -0.22 -24.72 4.20
N ILE A 63 0.89 -24.49 3.50
CA ILE A 63 2.11 -25.30 3.66
C ILE A 63 2.64 -25.18 5.09
N LEU A 64 2.70 -23.96 5.66
CA LEU A 64 3.11 -23.77 7.05
C LEU A 64 2.24 -24.55 8.04
N SER A 65 0.93 -24.53 7.85
CA SER A 65 -0.01 -25.29 8.70
C SER A 65 0.21 -26.79 8.63
N GLY A 66 0.52 -27.32 7.43
CA GLY A 66 0.84 -28.73 7.23
C GLY A 66 2.15 -29.12 7.90
N VAL A 67 3.21 -28.33 7.70
CA VAL A 67 4.52 -28.55 8.33
C VAL A 67 4.42 -28.52 9.85
N ALA A 68 3.66 -27.56 10.42
CA ALA A 68 3.49 -27.50 11.87
C ALA A 68 2.72 -28.73 12.42
N ALA A 69 1.72 -29.22 11.70
CA ALA A 69 0.99 -30.44 12.06
C ALA A 69 1.88 -31.69 11.99
N ASP A 70 2.70 -31.82 10.94
CA ASP A 70 3.65 -32.95 10.80
C ASP A 70 4.69 -32.95 11.92
N LEU A 71 5.24 -31.78 12.27
CA LEU A 71 6.19 -31.63 13.38
C LEU A 71 5.55 -32.00 14.73
N ARG A 72 4.26 -31.70 14.94
CA ARG A 72 3.52 -32.14 16.13
C ARG A 72 3.32 -33.65 16.18
N ALA A 73 3.20 -34.29 15.02
CA ALA A 73 3.10 -35.74 14.91
C ALA A 73 4.46 -36.45 15.10
N GLY A 74 5.54 -35.70 15.35
CA GLY A 74 6.90 -36.24 15.50
C GLY A 74 7.65 -36.42 14.18
N GLY A 75 7.17 -35.81 13.09
CA GLY A 75 7.87 -35.78 11.81
C GLY A 75 9.17 -34.99 11.86
N GLU A 76 10.11 -35.32 10.97
CA GLU A 76 11.38 -34.61 10.86
C GLU A 76 11.25 -33.27 10.11
N THR A 77 12.07 -32.29 10.48
CA THR A 77 12.17 -31.00 9.79
C THR A 77 12.79 -31.13 8.40
N GLY A 78 11.96 -31.09 7.35
CA GLY A 78 12.41 -30.87 5.98
C GLY A 78 12.73 -29.40 5.65
N ILE A 79 13.39 -29.14 4.52
CA ILE A 79 13.58 -27.77 4.01
C ILE A 79 12.22 -27.18 3.64
N VAL A 80 11.78 -26.16 4.40
CA VAL A 80 10.53 -25.45 4.13
C VAL A 80 10.74 -24.49 2.94
N VAL A 81 10.19 -24.85 1.79
CA VAL A 81 10.16 -23.99 0.59
C VAL A 81 8.76 -23.41 0.45
N LEU A 82 8.65 -22.08 0.52
CA LEU A 82 7.37 -21.37 0.42
C LEU A 82 7.29 -20.55 -0.86
N PRO A 83 6.15 -20.57 -1.57
CA PRO A 83 5.91 -19.71 -2.74
C PRO A 83 6.04 -18.20 -2.46
N ASP A 84 5.74 -17.75 -1.24
CA ASP A 84 5.92 -16.37 -0.80
C ASP A 84 7.28 -16.20 -0.11
N ALA A 85 8.18 -15.43 -0.74
CA ALA A 85 9.56 -15.24 -0.27
C ALA A 85 9.66 -14.55 1.10
N GLU A 86 8.67 -13.77 1.52
CA GLU A 86 8.68 -13.12 2.82
C GLU A 86 8.30 -14.09 3.93
N LEU A 87 7.25 -14.89 3.72
CA LEU A 87 6.89 -16.00 4.60
C LEU A 87 8.00 -17.04 4.65
N GLU A 88 8.66 -17.35 3.53
CA GLU A 88 9.82 -18.24 3.49
C GLU A 88 10.94 -17.72 4.40
N ARG A 89 11.27 -16.42 4.30
CA ARG A 89 12.27 -15.78 5.15
C ARG A 89 11.90 -15.88 6.64
N LEU A 90 10.63 -15.67 6.99
CA LEU A 90 10.13 -15.76 8.37
C LEU A 90 10.08 -17.20 8.90
N ALA A 91 9.78 -18.18 8.04
CA ALA A 91 9.81 -19.59 8.40
C ALA A 91 11.25 -20.07 8.64
N ARG A 92 12.19 -19.71 7.75
CA ARG A 92 13.63 -19.99 7.95
C ARG A 92 14.20 -19.26 9.17
N ALA A 93 13.64 -18.11 9.52
CA ALA A 93 13.95 -17.39 10.74
C ALA A 93 13.51 -18.18 11.99
N ALA A 94 12.26 -18.66 12.02
CA ALA A 94 11.75 -19.51 13.08
C ALA A 94 12.56 -20.81 13.22
N GLN A 95 12.92 -21.45 12.10
CA GLN A 95 13.75 -22.65 12.09
C GLN A 95 15.12 -22.40 12.74
N ARG A 96 15.85 -21.36 12.31
CA ARG A 96 17.15 -21.01 12.93
C ARG A 96 17.05 -20.70 14.43
N ILE A 97 15.93 -20.13 14.88
CA ILE A 97 15.69 -19.87 16.30
C ILE A 97 15.43 -21.18 17.04
N SER A 98 14.60 -22.07 16.49
CA SER A 98 14.39 -23.42 17.01
C SER A 98 15.72 -24.17 17.16
N ASP A 99 16.52 -24.23 16.10
CA ASP A 99 17.81 -24.95 16.07
C ASP A 99 18.79 -24.45 17.16
N ARG A 100 18.74 -23.15 17.47
CA ARG A 100 19.65 -22.53 18.46
C ARG A 100 19.14 -22.55 19.89
N THR A 101 17.83 -22.58 20.08
CA THR A 101 17.21 -22.41 21.40
C THR A 101 16.51 -23.66 21.91
N GLY A 102 16.28 -24.65 21.05
CA GLY A 102 15.46 -25.83 21.34
C GLY A 102 13.96 -25.55 21.35
N ALA A 103 13.53 -24.34 20.93
CA ALA A 103 12.11 -23.99 20.92
C ALA A 103 11.31 -24.83 19.91
N PRO A 104 10.11 -25.31 20.26
CA PRO A 104 9.34 -26.17 19.38
C PRO A 104 8.95 -25.43 18.11
N LEU A 105 9.56 -25.81 16.97
CA LEU A 105 9.34 -25.16 15.68
C LEU A 105 7.87 -25.13 15.28
N ALA A 106 7.10 -26.17 15.59
CA ALA A 106 5.66 -26.22 15.32
C ALA A 106 4.90 -25.03 15.94
N GLU A 107 5.21 -24.67 17.20
CA GLU A 107 4.57 -23.52 17.87
C GLU A 107 4.96 -22.21 17.16
N LEU A 108 6.23 -22.07 16.75
CA LEU A 108 6.72 -20.88 16.06
C LEU A 108 6.05 -20.68 14.68
N LEU A 109 5.89 -21.77 13.92
CA LEU A 109 5.26 -21.73 12.59
C LEU A 109 3.76 -21.44 12.69
N GLU A 110 3.06 -22.02 13.66
CA GLU A 110 1.63 -21.70 13.89
C GLU A 110 1.42 -20.28 14.35
N ARG A 111 2.28 -19.78 15.24
CA ARG A 111 2.25 -18.38 15.67
C ARG A 111 2.40 -17.45 14.46
N LEU A 112 3.34 -17.76 13.57
CA LEU A 112 3.56 -17.02 12.33
C LEU A 112 2.34 -17.10 11.39
N GLU A 113 1.75 -18.28 11.23
CA GLU A 113 0.57 -18.51 10.40
C GLU A 113 -0.64 -17.71 10.91
N VAL A 114 -0.97 -17.84 12.20
CA VAL A 114 -2.07 -17.13 12.85
C VAL A 114 -1.87 -15.62 12.72
N GLN A 115 -0.66 -15.13 12.99
CA GLN A 115 -0.32 -13.72 12.83
C GLN A 115 -0.61 -13.22 11.41
N GLN A 116 -0.18 -13.96 10.39
CA GLN A 116 -0.33 -13.54 9.00
C GLN A 116 -1.78 -13.62 8.53
N ARG A 117 -2.56 -14.60 9.01
CA ARG A 117 -4.01 -14.66 8.78
C ARG A 117 -4.75 -13.49 9.39
N ASP A 118 -4.40 -13.09 10.61
CA ASP A 118 -5.05 -11.97 11.27
C ASP A 118 -4.72 -10.63 10.62
N LEU A 119 -3.49 -10.43 10.16
CA LEU A 119 -3.13 -9.28 9.32
C LEU A 119 -3.90 -9.28 8.00
N SER A 120 -4.04 -10.44 7.34
CA SER A 120 -4.81 -10.57 6.11
C SER A 120 -6.28 -10.19 6.32
N ARG A 121 -6.92 -10.69 7.39
CA ARG A 121 -8.30 -10.36 7.77
C ARG A 121 -8.49 -8.87 8.04
N ALA A 122 -7.59 -8.26 8.81
CA ALA A 122 -7.63 -6.83 9.09
C ALA A 122 -7.51 -6.00 7.80
N SER A 123 -6.63 -6.41 6.89
CA SER A 123 -6.46 -5.75 5.59
C SER A 123 -7.70 -5.90 4.69
N ALA A 124 -8.34 -7.06 4.69
CA ALA A 124 -9.55 -7.31 3.92
C ALA A 124 -10.74 -6.48 4.44
N ALA A 125 -10.89 -6.37 5.77
CA ALA A 125 -11.91 -5.52 6.39
C ALA A 125 -11.70 -4.04 6.02
N ALA A 126 -10.44 -3.57 6.06
CA ALA A 126 -10.06 -2.24 5.61
C ALA A 126 -10.40 -1.99 4.12
N GLN A 127 -10.10 -2.95 3.25
CA GLN A 127 -10.42 -2.84 1.83
C GLN A 127 -11.93 -2.84 1.56
N ALA A 128 -12.70 -3.64 2.29
CA ALA A 128 -14.15 -3.67 2.20
C ALA A 128 -14.78 -2.31 2.53
N GLN A 129 -14.26 -1.61 3.54
CA GLN A 129 -14.70 -0.25 3.88
C GLN A 129 -14.46 0.74 2.73
N VAL A 130 -13.30 0.67 2.06
CA VAL A 130 -13.00 1.53 0.90
C VAL A 130 -13.86 1.16 -0.30
N ALA A 131 -14.13 -0.13 -0.52
CA ALA A 131 -14.99 -0.57 -1.60
C ALA A 131 -16.41 0.02 -1.50
N GLY A 132 -16.95 0.11 -0.27
CA GLY A 132 -18.23 0.78 -0.01
C GLY A 132 -18.25 2.24 -0.46
N ILE A 133 -17.17 2.98 -0.20
CA ILE A 133 -17.02 4.39 -0.64
C ILE A 133 -16.79 4.49 -2.16
N ARG A 134 -16.14 3.49 -2.77
CA ARG A 134 -15.94 3.47 -4.22
C ARG A 134 -17.25 3.24 -4.98
N LEU A 135 -18.18 2.45 -4.45
CA LEU A 135 -19.45 2.19 -5.13
C LEU A 135 -20.25 3.47 -5.39
N THR A 136 -20.28 4.41 -4.44
CA THR A 136 -20.95 5.70 -4.64
C THR A 136 -20.25 6.56 -5.68
N SER A 137 -18.91 6.49 -5.73
CA SER A 137 -18.13 7.20 -6.75
C SER A 137 -18.35 6.64 -8.16
N VAL A 138 -18.50 5.32 -8.29
CA VAL A 138 -18.79 4.67 -9.57
C VAL A 138 -20.20 5.00 -10.03
N LEU A 139 -21.17 5.04 -9.10
CA LEU A 139 -22.54 5.49 -9.38
C LEU A 139 -22.57 6.92 -9.94
N LEU A 140 -21.85 7.86 -9.30
CA LEU A 140 -21.71 9.23 -9.80
C LEU A 140 -20.93 9.30 -11.12
N ALA A 141 -19.97 8.41 -11.34
CA ALA A 141 -19.20 8.34 -12.57
C ALA A 141 -20.02 7.87 -13.79
N VAL A 142 -21.05 7.05 -13.55
CA VAL A 142 -21.96 6.54 -14.58
C VAL A 142 -23.08 7.54 -14.91
N LEU A 143 -23.39 8.47 -14.00
CA LEU A 143 -24.45 9.47 -14.16
C LEU A 143 -24.38 10.29 -15.48
N PRO A 144 -23.21 10.76 -15.97
CA PRO A 144 -23.12 11.44 -17.27
C PRO A 144 -23.54 10.57 -18.45
N LEU A 145 -23.29 9.25 -18.40
CA LEU A 145 -23.71 8.31 -19.44
C LEU A 145 -25.24 8.15 -19.43
N VAL A 146 -25.85 8.13 -18.25
CA VAL A 146 -27.31 8.11 -18.10
C VAL A 146 -27.92 9.40 -18.66
N ALA A 147 -27.32 10.56 -18.37
CA ALA A 147 -27.78 11.85 -18.90
C ALA A 147 -27.71 11.93 -20.44
N LEU A 148 -26.63 11.42 -21.04
CA LEU A 148 -26.49 11.32 -22.51
C LEU A 148 -27.54 10.38 -23.12
N GLY A 149 -27.78 9.22 -22.49
CA GLY A 149 -28.81 8.28 -22.94
C GLY A 149 -30.22 8.87 -22.85
N MET A 150 -30.51 9.63 -21.80
CA MET A 150 -31.80 10.31 -21.63
C MET A 150 -31.99 11.44 -22.65
N GLY A 151 -30.94 12.22 -22.95
CA GLY A 151 -30.99 13.28 -23.98
C GLY A 151 -31.33 12.73 -25.38
N GLN A 152 -30.78 11.56 -25.72
CA GLN A 152 -31.11 10.86 -26.97
C GLN A 152 -32.54 10.33 -27.00
N ALA A 153 -33.05 9.83 -25.88
CA ALA A 153 -34.44 9.39 -25.78
C ALA A 153 -35.45 10.54 -25.98
N ILE A 154 -35.05 11.78 -25.68
CA ILE A 154 -35.84 13.00 -25.91
C ILE A 154 -35.75 13.48 -27.37
N GLY A 155 -34.92 12.84 -28.21
CA GLY A 155 -34.76 13.20 -29.62
C GLY A 155 -33.77 14.33 -29.88
N ALA A 156 -33.10 14.85 -28.84
CA ALA A 156 -31.97 15.75 -29.03
C ALA A 156 -30.83 14.94 -29.65
N ASP A 157 -30.38 15.31 -30.86
CA ASP A 157 -29.23 14.67 -31.53
C ASP A 157 -27.89 15.08 -30.87
N ALA A 158 -27.80 14.81 -29.57
CA ALA A 158 -26.65 15.09 -28.73
C ALA A 158 -25.39 14.41 -29.27
N PHE A 159 -25.49 13.20 -29.83
CA PHE A 159 -24.33 12.51 -30.41
C PHE A 159 -23.85 13.16 -31.70
N GLY A 160 -24.76 13.59 -32.59
CA GLY A 160 -24.41 14.36 -33.79
C GLY A 160 -23.70 15.66 -33.42
N VAL A 161 -24.22 16.42 -32.46
CA VAL A 161 -23.59 17.67 -31.99
C VAL A 161 -22.25 17.41 -31.28
N LEU A 162 -22.16 16.40 -30.40
CA LEU A 162 -20.91 16.08 -29.67
C LEU A 162 -19.78 15.66 -30.60
N LEU A 163 -20.07 14.81 -31.58
CA LEU A 163 -19.06 14.09 -32.36
C LEU A 163 -18.76 14.78 -33.68
N ALA A 164 -19.72 15.51 -34.27
CA ALA A 164 -19.51 16.24 -35.51
C ALA A 164 -18.97 17.66 -35.29
N THR A 165 -19.17 18.28 -34.12
CA THR A 165 -18.66 19.64 -33.86
C THR A 165 -17.28 19.63 -33.17
N PRO A 166 -16.35 20.52 -33.57
CA PRO A 166 -15.04 20.65 -32.91
C PRO A 166 -15.16 21.11 -31.45
N PHE A 167 -16.24 21.83 -31.11
CA PHE A 167 -16.52 22.25 -29.75
C PHE A 167 -17.00 21.08 -28.86
N GLY A 168 -17.91 20.26 -29.36
CA GLY A 168 -18.39 19.06 -28.67
C GLY A 168 -17.28 18.06 -28.36
N THR A 169 -16.42 17.80 -29.35
CA THR A 169 -15.28 16.87 -29.19
C THR A 169 -14.26 17.37 -28.17
N GLY A 170 -13.97 18.67 -28.15
CA GLY A 170 -13.10 19.28 -27.12
C GLY A 170 -13.68 19.16 -25.71
N CYS A 171 -14.99 19.35 -25.57
CA CYS A 171 -15.70 19.23 -24.30
C CYS A 171 -15.62 17.81 -23.72
N VAL A 172 -15.85 16.79 -24.58
CA VAL A 172 -15.77 15.38 -24.19
C VAL A 172 -14.34 14.96 -23.85
N ALA A 173 -13.35 15.42 -24.62
CA ALA A 173 -11.94 15.13 -24.33
C ALA A 173 -11.54 15.67 -22.94
N ILE A 174 -11.99 16.87 -22.59
CA ILE A 174 -11.76 17.47 -21.26
C ILE A 174 -12.49 16.68 -20.17
N ALA A 175 -13.75 16.29 -20.39
CA ALA A 175 -14.51 15.49 -19.44
C ALA A 175 -13.89 14.11 -19.16
N VAL A 176 -13.40 13.42 -20.21
CA VAL A 176 -12.68 12.15 -20.08
C VAL A 176 -11.34 12.33 -19.38
N ALA A 177 -10.60 13.39 -19.69
CA ALA A 177 -9.36 13.71 -18.98
C ALA A 177 -9.61 13.98 -17.47
N LEU A 178 -10.67 14.70 -17.13
CA LEU A 178 -11.10 14.94 -15.75
C LEU A 178 -11.52 13.65 -15.03
N GLN A 179 -12.26 12.76 -15.69
CA GLN A 179 -12.66 11.46 -15.12
C GLN A 179 -11.44 10.55 -14.89
N LEU A 180 -10.56 10.41 -15.88
CA LEU A 180 -9.32 9.62 -15.73
C LEU A 180 -8.38 10.22 -14.69
N GLY A 181 -8.31 11.55 -14.61
CA GLY A 181 -7.58 12.28 -13.56
C GLY A 181 -8.16 12.01 -12.17
N GLY A 182 -9.48 12.05 -12.03
CA GLY A 182 -10.19 11.76 -10.79
C GLY A 182 -10.01 10.30 -10.34
N LEU A 183 -10.14 9.35 -11.26
CA LEU A 183 -9.87 7.92 -11.02
C LEU A 183 -8.41 7.67 -10.64
N ALA A 184 -7.46 8.27 -11.35
CA ALA A 184 -6.04 8.16 -11.03
C ALA A 184 -5.69 8.80 -9.68
N TRP A 185 -6.34 9.91 -9.32
CA TRP A 185 -6.17 10.56 -8.04
C TRP A 185 -6.78 9.73 -6.90
N ALA A 186 -7.98 9.19 -7.07
CA ALA A 186 -8.62 8.28 -6.12
C ALA A 186 -7.81 6.99 -5.92
N ASP A 187 -7.27 6.41 -7.00
CA ASP A 187 -6.36 5.26 -6.92
C ASP A 187 -5.03 5.60 -6.27
N ARG A 188 -4.54 6.84 -6.45
CA ARG A 188 -3.31 7.30 -5.78
C ARG A 188 -3.55 7.50 -4.29
N LEU A 189 -4.68 8.07 -3.89
CA LEU A 189 -5.11 8.23 -2.49
C LEU A 189 -5.30 6.86 -1.83
N ALA A 190 -5.99 5.93 -2.49
CA ALA A 190 -6.17 4.56 -2.01
C ALA A 190 -4.86 3.75 -2.03
N GLY A 191 -3.95 4.05 -2.96
CA GLY A 191 -2.62 3.44 -3.04
C GLY A 191 -1.66 3.92 -1.95
N GLN A 192 -1.90 5.12 -1.40
CA GLN A 192 -1.19 5.65 -0.24
C GLN A 192 -1.68 5.04 1.08
N THR A 193 -2.93 4.57 1.14
CA THR A 193 -3.47 3.86 2.32
C THR A 193 -3.17 2.36 2.30
N SER A 194 -2.94 1.74 1.14
CA SER A 194 -2.45 0.36 1.04
C SER A 194 -0.95 0.30 1.38
N LEU A 195 -0.63 0.01 2.64
CA LEU A 195 0.74 -0.06 3.18
C LEU A 195 1.64 -1.16 2.60
N LEU A 196 1.16 -2.00 1.67
CA LEU A 196 1.90 -3.14 1.12
C LEU A 196 2.31 -2.97 -0.36
N ARG A 197 2.76 -1.78 -0.75
CA ARG A 197 3.37 -1.59 -2.07
C ARG A 197 4.90 -1.55 -1.95
N LYS A 198 5.57 -2.70 -2.15
CA LYS A 198 7.01 -2.70 -2.46
C LYS A 198 7.23 -1.76 -3.66
N PRO A 199 8.05 -0.70 -3.54
CA PRO A 199 8.26 0.24 -4.62
C PRO A 199 8.97 -0.46 -5.80
N LYS A 200 8.58 -0.12 -7.04
CA LYS A 200 9.37 -0.50 -8.23
C LYS A 200 10.77 0.12 -8.09
N ARG A 201 11.82 -0.64 -8.44
CA ARG A 201 13.25 -0.28 -8.29
C ARG A 201 13.61 1.16 -8.73
N GLY A 202 12.93 1.74 -9.71
CA GLY A 202 13.20 3.11 -10.20
C GLY A 202 12.59 4.27 -9.41
N LEU A 203 11.63 4.03 -8.50
CA LEU A 203 10.91 5.09 -7.76
C LEU A 203 11.23 5.14 -6.26
N GLN A 204 12.25 4.40 -5.81
CA GLN A 204 12.75 4.43 -4.44
C GLN A 204 13.19 5.83 -3.97
N ARG A 205 13.53 6.73 -4.90
CA ARG A 205 14.00 8.09 -4.60
C ARG A 205 12.92 9.06 -4.09
N LEU A 206 11.64 8.66 -4.05
CA LEU A 206 10.50 9.54 -3.72
C LEU A 206 9.59 9.05 -2.57
N ALA A 207 9.95 7.99 -1.84
CA ALA A 207 9.05 7.38 -0.85
C ALA A 207 9.41 7.72 0.63
N PRO A 208 8.59 8.54 1.32
CA PRO A 208 8.27 8.28 2.73
C PRO A 208 6.78 8.54 3.02
N PRO A 209 6.02 7.61 3.68
CA PRO A 209 6.01 7.46 5.15
C PRO A 209 5.81 6.01 5.65
N SER A 210 6.10 4.99 4.82
CA SER A 210 5.83 3.56 5.09
C SER A 210 6.81 2.88 6.06
N ILE A 211 7.89 3.56 6.46
CA ILE A 211 8.93 3.00 7.33
C ILE A 211 8.40 2.71 8.74
N LYS A 212 7.46 3.52 9.24
CA LYS A 212 6.97 3.42 10.64
C LYS A 212 6.13 2.16 10.91
N VAL A 213 5.25 1.80 9.99
CA VAL A 213 4.38 0.61 10.15
C VAL A 213 5.18 -0.68 9.96
N SER A 214 6.12 -0.69 9.00
CA SER A 214 7.07 -1.80 8.81
C SER A 214 7.84 -2.12 10.09
N LEU A 215 8.31 -1.10 10.82
CA LEU A 215 9.08 -1.31 12.03
C LEU A 215 8.22 -1.81 13.21
N CYS A 216 6.97 -1.34 13.35
CA CYS A 216 6.07 -1.86 14.38
C CYS A 216 5.76 -3.35 14.16
N GLU A 217 5.56 -3.75 12.91
CA GLU A 217 5.37 -5.16 12.53
C GLU A 217 6.64 -5.98 12.75
N GLU A 218 7.82 -5.45 12.40
CA GLU A 218 9.12 -6.09 12.67
C GLU A 218 9.41 -6.24 14.17
N LEU A 219 9.10 -5.22 14.99
CA LEU A 219 9.23 -5.27 16.44
C LEU A 219 8.25 -6.26 17.08
N ALA A 220 6.99 -6.28 16.63
CA ALA A 220 6.00 -7.25 17.10
C ALA A 220 6.41 -8.69 16.75
N ALA A 221 6.93 -8.92 15.53
CA ALA A 221 7.49 -10.21 15.14
C ALA A 221 8.70 -10.61 16.01
N ALA A 222 9.64 -9.69 16.25
CA ALA A 222 10.78 -9.95 17.12
C ALA A 222 10.35 -10.26 18.57
N ALA A 223 9.37 -9.53 19.11
CA ALA A 223 8.83 -9.78 20.45
C ALA A 223 8.20 -11.18 20.57
N ASP A 224 7.47 -11.64 19.55
CA ASP A 224 6.90 -12.99 19.54
C ASP A 224 7.97 -14.08 19.43
N LEU A 225 9.01 -13.88 18.62
CA LEU A 225 10.14 -14.79 18.51
C LEU A 225 10.91 -14.93 19.83
N ILE A 226 11.18 -13.80 20.49
CA ILE A 226 11.79 -13.79 21.84
C ILE A 226 10.86 -14.48 22.83
N ALA A 227 9.57 -14.14 22.84
CA ALA A 227 8.60 -14.73 23.77
C ALA A 227 8.50 -16.25 23.62
N ALA A 228 8.56 -16.76 22.39
CA ALA A 228 8.52 -18.20 22.14
C ALA A 228 9.83 -18.90 22.55
N ALA A 229 11.00 -18.32 22.25
CA ALA A 229 12.27 -18.84 22.74
C ALA A 229 12.32 -18.89 24.29
N LEU A 230 11.75 -17.88 24.96
CA LEU A 230 11.62 -17.87 26.42
C LEU A 230 10.68 -18.96 26.95
N ARG A 231 9.55 -19.23 26.28
CA ARG A 231 8.63 -20.31 26.67
C ARG A 231 9.27 -21.70 26.53
N ALA A 232 10.21 -21.84 25.61
CA ALA A 232 11.03 -23.04 25.47
C ALA A 232 12.15 -23.16 26.52
N GLY A 233 12.25 -22.22 27.46
CA GLY A 233 13.27 -22.22 28.50
C GLY A 233 14.59 -21.57 28.09
N SER A 234 14.66 -20.90 26.93
CA SER A 234 15.87 -20.19 26.54
C SER A 234 16.15 -19.00 27.48
N PRO A 235 17.41 -18.78 27.91
CA PRO A 235 17.78 -17.57 28.62
C PRO A 235 17.45 -16.32 27.81
N VAL A 236 17.03 -15.24 28.48
CA VAL A 236 16.61 -13.98 27.83
C VAL A 236 17.65 -13.45 26.86
N SER A 237 18.93 -13.45 27.25
CA SER A 237 20.02 -12.98 26.41
C SER A 237 20.19 -13.82 25.13
N THR A 238 20.06 -15.14 25.22
CA THR A 238 20.13 -16.05 24.07
C THR A 238 18.94 -15.86 23.13
N ALA A 239 17.73 -15.75 23.67
CA ALA A 239 16.52 -15.49 22.88
C ALA A 239 16.62 -14.16 22.09
N VAL A 240 17.10 -13.10 22.74
CA VAL A 240 17.29 -11.77 22.12
C VAL A 240 18.38 -11.80 21.04
N LEU A 241 19.53 -12.42 21.31
CA LEU A 241 20.63 -12.54 20.33
C LEU A 241 20.20 -13.35 19.10
N ALA A 242 19.59 -14.52 19.32
CA ALA A 242 19.10 -15.37 18.23
C ALA A 242 18.07 -14.64 17.35
N THR A 243 17.19 -13.85 17.96
CA THR A 243 16.24 -13.01 17.21
C THR A 243 16.95 -11.89 16.45
N GLY A 244 17.93 -11.21 17.07
CA GLY A 244 18.69 -10.11 16.46
C GLY A 244 19.48 -10.52 15.21
N GLU A 245 20.06 -11.72 15.19
CA GLU A 245 20.78 -12.26 14.01
C GLU A 245 19.87 -12.58 12.82
N VAL A 246 18.59 -12.80 13.12
CA VAL A 246 17.60 -13.24 12.14
C VAL A 246 16.80 -12.06 11.58
N MET A 247 16.59 -11.01 12.38
CA MET A 247 15.96 -9.76 11.94
C MET A 247 16.87 -8.99 10.97
N ALA A 248 16.27 -8.24 10.04
CA ALA A 248 17.00 -7.41 9.09
C ALA A 248 16.98 -5.93 9.52
N GLY A 249 17.86 -5.12 8.91
CA GLY A 249 17.81 -3.67 9.04
C GLY A 249 18.26 -3.14 10.42
N PRO A 250 17.78 -1.94 10.82
CA PRO A 250 18.25 -1.26 12.03
C PRO A 250 17.89 -2.01 13.31
N LEU A 251 16.80 -2.77 13.31
CA LEU A 251 16.33 -3.51 14.49
C LEU A 251 17.32 -4.58 14.93
N SER A 252 17.96 -5.27 13.98
CA SER A 252 18.99 -6.29 14.24
C SER A 252 20.10 -5.75 15.15
N ARG A 253 20.69 -4.60 14.82
CA ARG A 253 21.78 -4.00 15.58
C ARG A 253 21.38 -3.70 17.03
N HIS A 254 20.20 -3.14 17.23
CA HIS A 254 19.74 -2.79 18.57
C HIS A 254 19.41 -4.04 19.39
N LEU A 255 18.79 -5.08 18.80
CA LEU A 255 18.53 -6.35 19.49
C LEU A 255 19.84 -7.06 19.87
N LEU A 256 20.82 -7.10 18.97
CA LEU A 256 22.15 -7.65 19.29
C LEU A 256 22.80 -6.89 20.44
N GLN A 257 22.72 -5.57 20.44
CA GLN A 257 23.24 -4.75 21.54
C GLN A 257 22.57 -5.06 22.88
N VAL A 258 21.23 -5.15 22.91
CA VAL A 258 20.49 -5.58 24.11
C VAL A 258 20.95 -6.96 24.58
N GLY A 259 21.04 -7.93 23.66
CA GLY A 259 21.44 -9.29 23.97
C GLY A 259 22.85 -9.38 24.56
N HIS A 260 23.80 -8.61 24.02
CA HIS A 260 25.16 -8.51 24.56
C HIS A 260 25.19 -7.85 25.94
N GLN A 261 24.42 -6.78 26.16
CA GLN A 261 24.31 -6.12 27.48
C GLN A 261 23.74 -7.08 28.54
N LEU A 262 22.70 -7.83 28.22
CA LEU A 262 22.14 -8.84 29.12
C LEU A 262 23.14 -9.96 29.44
N ARG A 263 23.98 -10.38 28.48
CA ARG A 263 25.06 -11.37 28.75
C ARG A 263 26.12 -10.85 29.70
N LEU A 264 26.40 -9.54 29.68
CA LEU A 264 27.37 -8.89 30.56
C LEU A 264 26.79 -8.57 31.95
N GLY A 265 25.54 -8.96 32.24
CA GLY A 265 24.90 -8.70 33.53
C GLY A 265 24.45 -7.26 33.74
N VAL A 266 24.34 -6.47 32.66
CA VAL A 266 23.82 -5.10 32.72
C VAL A 266 22.35 -5.16 33.22
N PRO A 267 21.94 -4.33 34.20
CA PRO A 267 20.58 -4.34 34.71
C PRO A 267 19.58 -4.07 33.59
N ALA A 268 18.41 -4.73 33.65
CA ALA A 268 17.41 -4.70 32.58
C ALA A 268 17.03 -3.27 32.15
N GLU A 269 16.92 -2.34 33.10
CA GLU A 269 16.62 -0.93 32.78
C GLU A 269 17.63 -0.31 31.80
N ALA A 270 18.92 -0.58 31.97
CA ALA A 270 19.97 -0.10 31.09
C ALA A 270 20.13 -0.98 29.85
N ALA A 271 19.96 -2.30 29.99
CA ALA A 271 20.16 -3.27 28.92
C ALA A 271 19.18 -3.09 27.74
N TRP A 272 17.97 -2.57 28.01
CA TRP A 272 16.93 -2.36 26.98
C TRP A 272 16.90 -0.93 26.42
N GLN A 273 17.73 -0.01 26.92
CA GLN A 273 17.83 1.38 26.42
C GLN A 273 18.09 1.49 24.90
N PRO A 274 18.89 0.61 24.27
CA PRO A 274 19.06 0.65 22.82
C PRO A 274 17.74 0.59 22.03
N LEU A 275 16.71 -0.10 22.55
CA LEU A 275 15.40 -0.12 21.90
C LEU A 275 14.59 1.17 22.12
N VAL A 276 14.80 1.89 23.21
CA VAL A 276 14.16 3.20 23.44
C VAL A 276 14.69 4.25 22.46
N GLY A 277 15.97 4.15 22.10
CA GLY A 277 16.64 5.05 21.16
C GLY A 277 16.33 4.81 19.67
N LEU A 278 15.44 3.86 19.33
CA LEU A 278 14.96 3.62 17.96
C LEU A 278 14.04 4.77 17.49
N ASP A 279 14.60 5.99 17.41
CA ASP A 279 13.97 7.15 16.81
C ASP A 279 14.02 7.00 15.29
N LEU A 280 12.89 6.56 14.73
CA LEU A 280 12.61 6.41 13.31
C LEU A 280 13.00 7.65 12.47
N GLY A 281 13.07 8.84 13.09
CA GLY A 281 13.52 10.07 12.43
C GLY A 281 15.01 10.09 12.06
N ARG A 282 15.89 9.46 12.86
CA ARG A 282 17.34 9.39 12.61
C ARG A 282 17.71 8.29 11.62
N VAL A 283 17.10 7.11 11.74
CA VAL A 283 17.37 5.98 10.82
C VAL A 283 16.95 6.30 9.38
N ALA A 284 15.86 7.05 9.19
CA ALA A 284 15.44 7.52 7.87
C ALA A 284 16.39 8.60 7.29
N ALA A 285 17.11 9.34 8.14
CA ALA A 285 18.12 10.31 7.70
C ALA A 285 19.42 9.63 7.26
N ASP A 286 19.85 8.57 7.96
CA ASP A 286 21.03 7.76 7.61
C ASP A 286 20.83 6.90 6.35
N LEU A 287 19.58 6.50 6.05
CA LEU A 287 19.24 5.77 4.84
C LEU A 287 19.05 6.66 3.61
N ARG A 288 19.13 7.99 3.74
CA ARG A 288 19.32 8.84 2.55
C ARG A 288 20.70 8.52 2.00
N PRO A 289 20.84 8.10 0.73
CA PRO A 289 22.17 8.00 0.14
C PRO A 289 22.83 9.37 0.30
N ARG A 290 24.02 9.40 0.93
CA ARG A 290 24.91 10.56 0.92
C ARG A 290 24.99 11.01 -0.53
N SER A 291 24.34 12.13 -0.86
CA SER A 291 24.47 12.71 -2.19
C SER A 291 25.91 13.15 -2.31
N GLU A 292 26.72 12.38 -3.04
CA GLU A 292 27.96 12.90 -3.57
C GLU A 292 27.62 14.15 -4.39
N PRO A 293 28.29 15.29 -4.12
CA PRO A 293 28.07 16.51 -4.88
C PRO A 293 28.70 16.32 -6.26
N GLY A 294 27.91 15.80 -7.21
CA GLY A 294 28.29 15.73 -8.61
C GLY A 294 27.64 14.56 -9.34
N VAL A 295 26.58 14.83 -10.08
CA VAL A 295 26.27 14.35 -11.45
C VAL A 295 24.79 14.69 -11.70
N GLY A 296 24.56 15.81 -12.39
CA GLY A 296 23.25 16.23 -12.84
C GLY A 296 22.80 15.47 -14.08
N ILE A 297 21.72 14.69 -13.99
CA ILE A 297 21.14 13.93 -15.12
C ILE A 297 19.86 14.61 -15.68
N TRP A 298 19.54 15.83 -15.25
CA TRP A 298 18.47 16.62 -15.89
C TRP A 298 18.92 18.05 -16.13
N ARG A 299 19.72 18.24 -17.19
CA ARG A 299 19.89 19.55 -17.85
C ARG A 299 19.60 19.39 -19.34
N GLY A 300 18.35 19.06 -19.66
CA GLY A 300 17.83 19.17 -21.03
C GLY A 300 17.53 20.64 -21.32
N ASN A 301 18.37 21.27 -22.14
CA ASN A 301 18.28 22.68 -22.51
C ASN A 301 17.42 22.81 -23.79
N SER A 302 16.10 22.64 -23.70
CA SER A 302 15.18 22.92 -24.82
C SER A 302 14.42 24.24 -24.57
N PRO A 303 14.52 25.26 -25.46
CA PRO A 303 13.92 26.58 -25.23
C PRO A 303 12.38 26.60 -25.17
N GLN A 304 11.71 25.55 -25.68
CA GLN A 304 10.24 25.46 -25.80
C GLN A 304 9.52 24.84 -24.59
N GLY A 305 10.23 24.31 -23.59
CA GLY A 305 9.62 23.72 -22.37
C GLY A 305 9.28 24.71 -21.25
N ARG A 306 9.58 26.01 -21.41
CA ARG A 306 9.55 27.00 -20.32
C ARG A 306 8.16 27.58 -19.98
N SER A 307 7.14 27.42 -20.83
CA SER A 307 5.79 27.95 -20.57
C SER A 307 4.88 26.95 -19.85
N ALA A 308 4.89 25.67 -20.22
CA ALA A 308 4.11 24.62 -19.54
C ALA A 308 4.65 24.27 -18.13
N GLY A 309 5.95 24.46 -17.90
CA GLY A 309 6.60 24.16 -16.62
C GLY A 309 6.28 25.15 -15.49
N LYS A 310 5.97 26.41 -15.78
CA LYS A 310 5.75 27.43 -14.72
C LYS A 310 4.40 27.26 -14.00
N GLN A 311 3.36 26.82 -14.70
CA GLN A 311 2.04 26.62 -14.12
C GLN A 311 1.99 25.35 -13.26
N LEU A 312 2.66 24.27 -13.68
CA LEU A 312 2.84 23.04 -12.90
C LEU A 312 3.70 23.24 -11.64
N VAL A 313 4.67 24.17 -11.65
CA VAL A 313 5.49 24.52 -10.48
C VAL A 313 4.70 25.33 -9.43
N ARG A 314 3.78 26.21 -9.86
CA ARG A 314 2.91 26.96 -8.93
C ARG A 314 1.95 26.06 -8.17
N TRP A 315 1.37 25.07 -8.85
CA TRP A 315 0.54 24.05 -8.20
C TRP A 315 1.35 23.03 -7.39
N ARG A 316 2.60 22.73 -7.78
CA ARG A 316 3.53 21.93 -6.94
C ARG A 316 3.79 22.58 -5.60
N GLY A 317 3.91 23.90 -5.54
CA GLY A 317 4.06 24.65 -4.29
C GLY A 317 2.83 24.57 -3.39
N VAL A 318 1.62 24.65 -3.95
CA VAL A 318 0.34 24.49 -3.21
C VAL A 318 0.18 23.04 -2.73
N ILE A 319 0.47 22.06 -3.60
CA ILE A 319 0.46 20.64 -3.26
C ILE A 319 1.47 20.38 -2.14
N ASP A 320 2.75 20.75 -2.31
CA ASP A 320 3.80 20.58 -1.29
C ASP A 320 3.49 21.35 0.01
N ALA A 321 2.89 22.54 -0.06
CA ALA A 321 2.43 23.31 1.10
C ALA A 321 1.24 22.65 1.82
N MET A 322 0.36 21.98 1.09
CA MET A 322 -0.77 21.21 1.63
C MET A 322 -0.31 19.88 2.25
N TRP A 323 0.79 19.29 1.75
CA TRP A 323 1.43 18.10 2.34
C TRP A 323 2.38 18.42 3.51
N ARG A 324 2.87 19.67 3.63
CA ARG A 324 3.82 20.10 4.68
C ARG A 324 3.33 19.91 6.13
N PRO A 325 2.05 20.09 6.50
CA PRO A 325 1.55 19.83 7.85
C PRO A 325 1.53 18.34 8.20
N LEU A 326 1.33 17.47 7.20
CA LEU A 326 1.28 16.01 7.36
C LEU A 326 2.66 15.38 7.57
N ALA A 327 3.71 15.96 6.98
CA ALA A 327 5.09 15.53 7.19
C ALA A 327 5.66 15.94 8.57
N ARG A 328 5.01 16.90 9.25
CA ARG A 328 5.54 17.55 10.47
C ARG A 328 4.98 17.02 11.78
N ARG A 329 3.93 16.18 11.80
CA ARG A 329 3.56 15.51 13.05
C ARG A 329 4.54 14.38 13.31
N ARG A 330 5.42 14.69 14.25
CA ARG A 330 6.38 13.84 14.93
C ARG A 330 5.62 12.75 15.71
N ASP A 331 4.90 11.89 15.00
CA ASP A 331 4.34 10.66 15.54
C ASP A 331 5.50 9.68 15.68
N GLY A 332 6.46 10.02 16.54
CA GLY A 332 7.53 9.13 16.98
C GLY A 332 6.87 8.07 17.83
N PHE A 333 6.44 7.00 17.17
CA PHE A 333 5.87 5.87 17.85
C PHE A 333 6.98 5.18 18.62
N ASP A 334 6.88 5.21 19.93
CA ASP A 334 7.87 4.69 20.88
C ASP A 334 7.75 3.14 20.97
N ALA A 335 7.60 2.44 19.84
CA ALA A 335 7.38 0.98 19.80
C ALA A 335 8.51 0.22 20.52
N GLY A 336 9.75 0.65 20.30
CA GLY A 336 10.90 0.11 21.01
C GLY A 336 10.89 0.42 22.51
N ARG A 337 10.35 1.58 22.92
CA ARG A 337 10.12 1.91 24.33
C ARG A 337 9.02 1.05 24.95
N GLN A 338 7.95 0.71 24.23
CA GLN A 338 6.90 -0.20 24.76
C GLN A 338 7.48 -1.57 25.08
N VAL A 339 8.31 -2.13 24.17
CA VAL A 339 9.02 -3.40 24.38
C VAL A 339 10.01 -3.30 25.54
N ALA A 340 10.82 -2.23 25.59
CA ALA A 340 11.77 -2.01 26.68
C ALA A 340 11.08 -1.88 28.04
N LEU A 341 9.95 -1.16 28.11
CA LEU A 341 9.15 -1.02 29.32
C LEU A 341 8.49 -2.33 29.73
N ALA A 342 8.01 -3.13 28.78
CA ALA A 342 7.47 -4.46 29.07
C ALA A 342 8.56 -5.36 29.69
N ALA A 343 9.79 -5.29 29.16
CA ALA A 343 10.92 -6.01 29.71
C ALA A 343 11.32 -5.53 31.11
N ARG A 344 11.40 -4.21 31.32
CA ARG A 344 11.71 -3.61 32.62
C ARG A 344 10.68 -3.97 33.69
N ARG A 345 9.39 -3.83 33.39
CA ARG A 345 8.31 -4.20 34.31
C ARG A 345 8.34 -5.68 34.67
N SER A 346 8.65 -6.55 33.72
CA SER A 346 8.79 -7.99 33.97
C SER A 346 9.97 -8.28 34.92
N SER A 347 11.10 -7.60 34.76
CA SER A 347 12.23 -7.74 35.70
C SER A 347 11.96 -7.17 37.09
N GLU A 348 11.21 -6.09 37.20
CA GLU A 348 10.86 -5.45 38.49
C GLU A 348 9.80 -6.27 39.25
N SER A 349 8.80 -6.82 38.53
CA SER A 349 7.66 -7.53 39.14
C SER A 349 7.85 -9.04 39.24
N GLY A 350 8.86 -9.62 38.58
CA GLY A 350 9.03 -11.07 38.42
C GLY A 350 7.99 -11.73 37.50
N ALA A 351 7.08 -10.96 36.89
CA ALA A 351 6.11 -11.50 35.93
C ALA A 351 6.82 -12.09 34.70
N ALA A 352 6.28 -13.15 34.12
CA ALA A 352 6.90 -13.83 32.98
C ALA A 352 7.10 -12.88 31.78
N LEU A 353 8.35 -12.68 31.37
CA LEU A 353 8.73 -11.80 30.27
C LEU A 353 8.07 -12.23 28.95
N SER A 354 7.97 -13.53 28.71
CA SER A 354 7.32 -14.10 27.51
C SER A 354 5.86 -13.63 27.37
N ARG A 355 5.08 -13.64 28.46
CA ARG A 355 3.69 -13.13 28.46
C ARG A 355 3.62 -11.63 28.19
N SER A 356 4.53 -10.87 28.79
CA SER A 356 4.59 -9.41 28.62
C SER A 356 4.97 -9.01 27.19
N LEU A 357 5.90 -9.74 26.57
CA LEU A 357 6.32 -9.52 25.17
C LEU A 357 5.23 -9.93 24.18
N THR A 358 4.54 -11.05 24.41
CA THR A 358 3.36 -11.45 23.62
C THR A 358 2.28 -10.38 23.65
N ARG A 359 1.92 -9.88 24.85
CA ARG A 359 0.91 -8.83 24.98
C ARG A 359 1.36 -7.53 24.30
N CYS A 360 2.62 -7.14 24.45
CA CYS A 360 3.18 -5.98 23.77
C CYS A 360 3.14 -6.14 22.25
N ALA A 361 3.42 -7.33 21.71
CA ALA A 361 3.33 -7.60 20.27
C ALA A 361 1.89 -7.44 19.76
N ASP A 362 0.91 -7.92 20.52
CA ASP A 362 -0.51 -7.77 20.18
C ASP A 362 -0.97 -6.31 20.24
N ASP A 363 -0.53 -5.55 21.25
CA ASP A 363 -0.81 -4.12 21.38
C ASP A 363 -0.21 -3.32 20.21
N LEU A 364 1.04 -3.62 19.81
CA LEU A 364 1.70 -2.98 18.65
C LEU A 364 0.95 -3.27 17.33
N ARG A 365 0.43 -4.48 17.17
CA ARG A 365 -0.39 -4.86 16.01
C ARG A 365 -1.74 -4.16 16.02
N ALA A 366 -2.42 -4.12 17.18
CA ALA A 366 -3.69 -3.40 17.34
C ALA A 366 -3.53 -1.92 16.99
N GLN A 367 -2.50 -1.27 17.54
CA GLN A 367 -2.19 0.13 17.24
C GLN A 367 -1.89 0.36 15.75
N SER A 368 -1.19 -0.58 15.10
CA SER A 368 -0.94 -0.52 13.65
C SER A 368 -2.24 -0.63 12.83
N ARG A 369 -3.18 -1.48 13.26
CA ARG A 369 -4.52 -1.64 12.65
C ARG A 369 -5.38 -0.38 12.85
N ASP A 370 -5.37 0.20 14.05
CA ASP A 370 -6.14 1.41 14.34
C ASP A 370 -5.64 2.60 13.52
N GLN A 371 -4.32 2.72 13.33
CA GLN A 371 -3.74 3.75 12.47
C GLN A 371 -4.13 3.56 11.00
N LEU A 372 -4.15 2.31 10.52
CA LEU A 372 -4.65 1.98 9.20
C LEU A 372 -6.10 2.43 9.04
N GLN A 373 -6.97 2.04 9.98
CA GLN A 373 -8.39 2.38 9.95
C GLN A 373 -8.63 3.88 10.03
N ALA A 374 -7.95 4.59 10.93
CA ALA A 374 -8.05 6.04 11.06
C ALA A 374 -7.59 6.77 9.79
N ARG A 375 -6.56 6.25 9.09
CA ARG A 375 -6.13 6.78 7.80
C ARG A 375 -7.17 6.53 6.71
N LEU A 376 -7.83 5.37 6.70
CA LEU A 376 -8.91 5.06 5.76
C LEU A 376 -10.11 5.98 5.96
N GLN A 377 -10.57 6.14 7.21
CA GLN A 377 -11.68 7.03 7.55
C GLN A 377 -11.37 8.49 7.19
N ARG A 378 -10.16 8.98 7.46
CA ARG A 378 -9.75 10.33 7.04
C ARG A 378 -9.69 10.42 5.51
N SER A 379 -9.11 9.43 4.84
CA SER A 379 -9.03 9.41 3.38
C SER A 379 -10.40 9.37 2.71
N ALA A 380 -11.43 8.81 3.36
CA ALA A 380 -12.81 8.82 2.88
C ALA A 380 -13.35 10.25 2.72
N VAL A 381 -13.10 11.12 3.69
CA VAL A 381 -13.49 12.54 3.63
C VAL A 381 -12.75 13.25 2.49
N TRP A 382 -11.45 12.94 2.32
CA TRP A 382 -10.62 13.50 1.26
C TRP A 382 -10.83 12.86 -0.12
N LEU A 383 -11.58 11.76 -0.23
CA LEU A 383 -12.00 11.15 -1.50
C LEU A 383 -13.20 11.89 -2.10
N VAL A 384 -14.01 12.56 -1.27
CA VAL A 384 -15.17 13.34 -1.72
C VAL A 384 -14.75 14.62 -2.44
N LEU A 385 -13.68 15.29 -1.99
CA LEU A 385 -13.17 16.52 -2.60
C LEU A 385 -12.72 16.34 -4.07
N PRO A 386 -11.91 15.33 -4.45
CA PRO A 386 -11.67 14.93 -5.83
C PRO A 386 -12.91 14.71 -6.63
N LEU A 387 -13.85 13.99 -6.02
CA LEU A 387 -15.03 13.57 -6.73
C LEU A 387 -15.87 14.78 -7.09
N GLY A 388 -16.11 15.68 -6.13
CA GLY A 388 -16.79 16.94 -6.41
C GLY A 388 -16.06 17.81 -7.42
N LEU A 389 -14.74 18.00 -7.26
CA LEU A 389 -13.97 18.94 -8.08
C LEU A 389 -13.71 18.45 -9.52
N CYS A 390 -13.71 17.14 -9.76
CA CYS A 390 -13.49 16.57 -11.08
C CYS A 390 -14.77 16.09 -11.76
N PHE A 391 -15.71 15.47 -11.02
CA PHE A 391 -16.91 14.88 -11.63
C PHE A 391 -18.01 15.90 -11.88
N LEU A 392 -18.16 16.92 -11.03
CA LEU A 392 -19.17 17.97 -11.25
C LEU A 392 -18.89 18.78 -12.53
N PRO A 393 -17.66 19.28 -12.78
CA PRO A 393 -17.35 19.94 -14.05
C PRO A 393 -17.36 18.96 -15.23
N ALA A 394 -16.94 17.70 -15.06
CA ALA A 394 -17.05 16.71 -16.14
C ALA A 394 -18.51 16.41 -16.51
N PHE A 395 -19.42 16.34 -15.53
CA PHE A 395 -20.86 16.15 -15.76
C PHE A 395 -21.48 17.36 -16.47
N LEU A 396 -21.14 18.58 -16.04
CA LEU A 396 -21.61 19.80 -16.69
C LEU A 396 -21.17 19.87 -18.15
N LEU A 397 -19.89 19.58 -18.42
CA LEU A 397 -19.31 19.61 -19.76
C LEU A 397 -19.84 18.50 -20.66
N ALA A 398 -19.97 17.27 -20.16
CA ALA A 398 -20.38 16.12 -20.97
C ALA A 398 -21.91 15.99 -21.11
N GLY A 399 -22.69 16.40 -20.11
CA GLY A 399 -24.14 16.18 -20.07
C GLY A 399 -24.98 17.44 -20.28
N LEU A 400 -24.66 18.54 -19.56
CA LEU A 400 -25.52 19.73 -19.55
C LEU A 400 -25.27 20.65 -20.75
N VAL A 401 -24.02 21.04 -20.98
CA VAL A 401 -23.65 22.00 -22.05
C VAL A 401 -24.17 21.56 -23.43
N PRO A 402 -24.04 20.29 -23.84
CA PRO A 402 -24.46 19.88 -25.17
C PRO A 402 -25.99 19.87 -25.35
N VAL A 403 -26.72 19.45 -24.32
CA VAL A 403 -28.19 19.47 -24.32
C VAL A 403 -28.70 20.90 -24.42
N VAL A 404 -28.12 21.82 -23.64
CA VAL A 404 -28.48 23.24 -23.69
C VAL A 404 -28.21 23.84 -25.07
N LEU A 405 -27.07 23.52 -25.68
CA LEU A 405 -26.72 24.00 -27.03
C LEU A 405 -27.62 23.41 -28.12
N ALA A 406 -27.99 22.13 -28.02
CA ALA A 406 -28.91 21.48 -28.97
C ALA A 406 -30.29 22.14 -28.91
N VAL A 407 -30.83 22.37 -27.70
CA VAL A 407 -32.13 23.02 -27.52
C VAL A 407 -32.11 24.49 -27.95
N LEU A 408 -31.04 25.24 -27.63
CA LEU A 408 -30.88 26.63 -28.09
C LEU A 408 -30.80 26.72 -29.61
N GLY A 409 -30.17 25.75 -30.28
CA GLY A 409 -30.08 25.70 -31.73
C GLY A 409 -31.39 25.34 -32.44
N GLU A 410 -32.35 24.73 -31.75
CA GLU A 410 -33.70 24.50 -32.29
C GLU A 410 -34.64 25.69 -32.08
N VAL A 411 -34.36 26.53 -31.08
CA VAL A 411 -35.22 27.66 -30.69
C VAL A 411 -34.80 28.98 -31.36
N LEU A 412 -33.52 29.13 -31.71
CA LEU A 412 -32.95 30.25 -32.48
C LEU A 412 -33.00 29.95 -33.97
#